data_AF-A0A841GTR1-F1
#
_entry.id   AF-A0A841GTR1-F1
#
_cell.length_a   1.000
_cell.length_b   1.000
_cell.length_c   1.000
_cell.angle_alpha   90.00
_cell.angle_beta   90.00
_cell.angle_gamma   90.00
#
_symmetry.space_group_name_H-M   'P 1'
#
loop_
_entity.id
_entity.type
_entity.pdbx_description
1 polymer ?
#
loop_
_entity_poly.entity_id
_entity_poly.type
_entity_poly.pdbx_seq_one_letter_code
_entity_poly.pdbx_strand_id
1 'polypeptide(L)'
;MKNLEASINKTSFEIVKYLKNENNVNKMLGVLSNYGVYALWIFSRNILKDEKNKEFWDKIFNGLKELIISFGILDKNDKGLSEKFFEKLSEDLEKLLFFKDVLEKVLVYSRYHVKAMGKGKNGGE
;
A
#
# COMPACT_ATOMS: atom_id res chain seq x y z
N MET A 1 7.80 -19.89 -2.18
CA MET A 1 7.63 -18.44 -1.98
C MET A 1 6.74 -17.95 -3.11
N LYS A 2 5.58 -17.34 -2.85
CA LYS A 2 4.83 -16.66 -3.93
C LYS A 2 5.74 -15.62 -4.57
N ASN A 3 5.66 -15.49 -5.89
CA ASN A 3 6.43 -14.50 -6.62
C ASN A 3 6.09 -13.09 -6.07
N LEU A 4 7.11 -12.33 -5.66
CA LEU A 4 6.99 -10.95 -5.15
C LEU A 4 6.07 -10.10 -6.05
N GLU A 5 6.29 -10.21 -7.35
CA GLU A 5 5.55 -9.49 -8.37
C GLU A 5 4.07 -9.89 -8.39
N ALA A 6 3.78 -11.18 -8.23
CA ALA A 6 2.39 -11.66 -8.17
C ALA A 6 1.65 -11.11 -6.95
N SER A 7 2.32 -11.04 -5.79
CA SER A 7 1.75 -10.46 -4.56
C SER A 7 1.51 -8.95 -4.70
N ILE A 8 2.47 -8.21 -5.29
CA ILE A 8 2.32 -6.78 -5.58
C ILE A 8 1.15 -6.56 -6.54
N ASN A 9 1.09 -7.27 -7.67
CA ASN A 9 0.04 -7.16 -8.66
C ASN A 9 -1.36 -7.41 -8.07
N LYS A 10 -1.52 -8.51 -7.36
CA LYS A 10 -2.81 -8.86 -6.73
C LYS A 10 -3.22 -7.81 -5.70
N THR A 11 -2.30 -7.38 -4.84
CA THR A 11 -2.56 -6.36 -3.81
C THR A 11 -2.98 -5.04 -4.46
N SER A 12 -2.27 -4.63 -5.51
CA SER A 12 -2.56 -3.40 -6.25
C SER A 12 -3.98 -3.40 -6.83
N PHE A 13 -4.39 -4.50 -7.44
CA PHE A 13 -5.74 -4.66 -7.96
C PHE A 13 -6.80 -4.59 -6.84
N GLU A 14 -6.57 -5.26 -5.71
CA GLU A 14 -7.53 -5.29 -4.59
C GLU A 14 -7.73 -3.92 -3.93
N ILE A 15 -6.70 -3.07 -3.91
CA ILE A 15 -6.80 -1.77 -3.23
C ILE A 15 -7.38 -0.65 -4.11
N VAL A 16 -7.44 -0.83 -5.44
CA VAL A 16 -7.93 0.17 -6.40
C VAL A 16 -9.35 0.65 -6.09
N LYS A 17 -10.22 -0.24 -5.61
CA LYS A 17 -11.60 0.09 -5.22
C LYS A 17 -11.69 1.16 -4.13
N TYR A 18 -10.63 1.37 -3.34
CA TYR A 18 -10.56 2.39 -2.30
C TYR A 18 -10.05 3.74 -2.82
N LEU A 19 -9.17 3.73 -3.82
CA LEU A 19 -8.41 4.90 -4.27
C LEU A 19 -9.23 5.86 -5.13
N LYS A 20 -10.33 5.39 -5.74
CA LYS A 20 -11.31 6.14 -6.56
C LYS A 20 -10.79 6.78 -7.86
N ASN A 21 -9.70 7.54 -7.81
CA ASN A 21 -9.17 8.29 -8.94
C ASN A 21 -7.63 8.42 -8.88
N GLU A 22 -7.04 8.79 -10.02
CA GLU A 22 -5.59 8.89 -10.18
C GLU A 22 -4.96 9.97 -9.27
N ASN A 23 -5.67 11.07 -9.02
CA ASN A 23 -5.20 12.16 -8.17
C ASN A 23 -4.92 11.69 -6.73
N ASN A 24 -5.79 10.85 -6.16
CA ASN A 24 -5.58 10.28 -4.83
C ASN A 24 -4.33 9.40 -4.78
N VAL A 25 -4.10 8.58 -5.82
CA VAL A 25 -2.89 7.74 -5.90
C VAL A 25 -1.64 8.59 -6.00
N ASN A 26 -1.66 9.65 -6.83
CA ASN A 26 -0.54 10.57 -6.97
C ASN A 26 -0.22 11.31 -5.67
N LYS A 27 -1.23 11.75 -4.91
CA LYS A 27 -1.03 12.34 -3.58
C LYS A 27 -0.37 11.35 -2.61
N MET A 28 -0.85 10.10 -2.58
CA MET A 28 -0.28 9.05 -1.74
C MET A 28 1.18 8.73 -2.12
N LEU A 29 1.48 8.60 -3.41
CA LEU A 29 2.85 8.44 -3.91
C LEU A 29 3.74 9.62 -3.51
N GLY A 30 3.24 10.86 -3.64
CA GLY A 30 3.96 12.06 -3.21
C GLY A 30 4.28 12.06 -1.72
N VAL A 31 3.33 11.65 -0.87
CA VAL A 31 3.57 11.55 0.58
C VAL A 31 4.58 10.44 0.89
N LEU A 32 4.44 9.26 0.28
CA LEU A 32 5.37 8.15 0.49
C LEU A 32 6.81 8.53 0.09
N SER A 33 6.97 9.19 -1.07
CA SER A 33 8.27 9.59 -1.59
C SER A 33 8.98 10.59 -0.68
N ASN A 34 8.25 11.63 -0.24
CA ASN A 34 8.82 12.77 0.48
C ASN A 34 8.89 12.58 2.00
N TYR A 35 7.92 11.89 2.60
CA TYR A 35 7.72 11.82 4.05
C TYR A 35 7.72 10.39 4.61
N GLY A 36 7.74 9.37 3.75
CA GLY A 36 7.90 7.97 4.14
C GLY A 36 6.61 7.25 4.55
N VAL A 37 6.78 6.03 5.05
CA VAL A 37 5.69 5.05 5.24
C VAL A 37 4.72 5.42 6.37
N TYR A 38 5.21 6.01 7.46
CA TYR A 38 4.35 6.45 8.57
C TYR A 38 3.48 7.63 8.15
N ALA A 39 4.06 8.62 7.46
CA ALA A 39 3.32 9.75 6.92
C ALA A 39 2.24 9.29 5.93
N LEU A 40 2.55 8.29 5.07
CA LEU A 40 1.55 7.68 4.19
C LEU A 40 0.38 7.06 4.98
N TRP A 41 0.65 6.34 6.07
CA TRP A 41 -0.38 5.73 6.91
C TRP A 41 -1.30 6.74 7.61
N ILE A 42 -0.73 7.84 8.10
CA ILE A 42 -1.52 8.93 8.68
C ILE A 42 -2.33 9.63 7.58
N PHE A 43 -1.68 9.98 6.47
CA PHE A 43 -2.29 10.70 5.37
C PHE A 43 -3.42 9.90 4.69
N SER A 44 -3.30 8.58 4.63
CA SER A 44 -4.34 7.75 4.00
C SER A 44 -5.69 7.86 4.71
N ARG A 45 -5.74 8.23 6.00
CA ARG A 45 -6.99 8.54 6.73
C ARG A 45 -7.70 9.80 6.24
N ASN A 46 -6.96 10.74 5.64
CA ASN A 46 -7.53 11.93 5.01
C ASN A 46 -8.16 11.55 3.65
N ILE A 47 -7.46 10.72 2.87
CA ILE A 47 -7.94 10.24 1.56
C ILE A 47 -9.09 9.23 1.71
N LEU A 48 -9.02 8.38 2.74
CA LEU A 48 -9.91 7.27 3.02
C LEU A 48 -10.56 7.50 4.40
N LYS A 49 -11.89 7.53 4.47
CA LYS A 49 -12.61 7.53 5.76
C LYS A 49 -12.11 6.39 6.67
N ASP A 50 -12.08 6.58 7.99
CA ASP A 50 -11.42 5.66 8.94
C ASP A 50 -11.71 4.16 8.73
N GLU A 51 -12.97 3.76 8.54
CA GLU A 51 -13.33 2.36 8.27
C GLU A 51 -12.70 1.83 6.97
N LYS A 52 -12.75 2.62 5.90
CA LYS A 52 -12.15 2.27 4.60
C LYS A 52 -10.63 2.31 4.66
N ASN A 53 -10.06 3.17 5.50
CA ASN A 53 -8.63 3.21 5.72
C ASN A 53 -8.14 1.91 6.37
N LYS A 54 -8.87 1.42 7.38
CA LYS A 54 -8.56 0.14 8.01
C LYS A 54 -8.61 -1.00 7.00
N GLU A 55 -9.72 -1.13 6.25
CA GLU A 55 -9.84 -2.17 5.23
C GLU A 55 -8.74 -2.09 4.15
N PHE A 56 -8.41 -0.88 3.72
CA PHE A 56 -7.35 -0.64 2.74
C PHE A 56 -6.00 -1.19 3.22
N TRP A 57 -5.61 -0.88 4.46
CA TRP A 57 -4.36 -1.39 5.02
C TRP A 57 -4.43 -2.87 5.34
N ASP A 58 -5.57 -3.40 5.80
CA ASP A 58 -5.76 -4.83 5.98
C ASP A 58 -5.56 -5.58 4.65
N LYS A 59 -5.99 -5.02 3.53
CA LYS A 59 -5.72 -5.59 2.19
C LYS A 59 -4.26 -5.57 1.82
N ILE A 60 -3.54 -4.48 2.10
CA ILE A 60 -2.09 -4.40 1.88
C ILE A 60 -1.35 -5.44 2.71
N PHE A 61 -1.60 -5.49 4.02
CA PHE A 61 -0.91 -6.40 4.93
C PHE A 61 -1.22 -7.86 4.63
N ASN A 62 -2.48 -8.20 4.33
CA ASN A 62 -2.84 -9.56 3.96
C ASN A 62 -2.27 -9.98 2.59
N GLY A 63 -2.30 -9.07 1.61
CA GLY A 63 -1.76 -9.32 0.27
C GLY A 63 -0.24 -9.51 0.26
N LEU A 64 0.46 -8.83 1.17
CA LEU A 64 1.91 -8.88 1.32
C LEU A 64 2.38 -9.73 2.51
N LYS A 65 1.49 -10.41 3.22
CA LYS A 65 1.78 -11.07 4.52
C LYS A 65 2.98 -12.00 4.48
N GLU A 66 3.00 -12.91 3.51
CA GLU A 66 4.11 -13.86 3.34
C GLU A 66 5.43 -13.13 3.09
N LEU A 67 5.41 -12.05 2.30
CA LEU A 67 6.58 -11.26 1.95
C LEU A 67 7.13 -10.52 3.17
N ILE A 68 6.30 -9.74 3.86
CA ILE A 68 6.73 -8.94 5.01
C ILE A 68 7.19 -9.82 6.17
N ILE A 69 6.61 -11.01 6.36
CA ILE A 69 7.09 -11.99 7.35
C ILE A 69 8.45 -12.57 6.91
N SER A 70 8.61 -12.92 5.63
CA SER A 70 9.87 -13.51 5.14
C SER A 70 11.07 -12.55 5.25
N PHE A 71 10.84 -11.25 5.13
CA PHE A 71 11.85 -10.20 5.32
C PHE A 71 11.98 -9.73 6.78
N GLY A 72 11.24 -10.33 7.72
CA GLY A 72 11.29 -9.97 9.13
C GLY A 72 10.77 -8.57 9.45
N ILE A 73 9.90 -8.00 8.59
CA ILE A 73 9.20 -6.73 8.85
C ILE A 73 8.08 -6.93 9.87
N LEU A 74 7.42 -8.10 9.85
CA LEU A 74 6.32 -8.42 10.75
C LEU A 74 6.53 -9.80 11.36
N ASP A 75 6.41 -9.90 12.68
CA ASP A 75 6.38 -11.19 13.35
C ASP A 75 5.08 -11.94 13.06
N LYS A 76 5.14 -13.27 12.98
CA LYS A 76 3.97 -14.12 12.75
C LYS A 76 2.85 -13.93 13.79
N ASN A 77 3.22 -13.48 14.99
CA ASN A 77 2.33 -13.26 16.13
C ASN A 77 1.96 -11.79 16.34
N ASP A 78 2.49 -10.87 15.52
CA ASP A 78 2.18 -9.45 15.69
C ASP A 78 0.72 -9.17 15.30
N LYS A 79 0.08 -8.23 16.00
CA LYS A 79 -1.34 -7.86 15.79
C LYS A 79 -1.55 -7.05 14.51
N GLY A 80 -0.48 -6.76 13.76
CA GLY A 80 -0.52 -6.10 12.46
C GLY A 80 -0.26 -4.60 12.56
N LEU A 81 -0.91 -3.84 11.67
CA LEU A 81 -0.73 -2.41 11.52
C LEU A 81 -1.08 -1.64 12.81
N SER A 82 -0.12 -0.88 13.30
CA SER A 82 -0.28 0.03 14.44
C SER A 82 0.79 1.11 14.39
N GLU A 83 0.72 2.12 15.24
CA GLU A 83 1.81 3.09 15.39
C GLU A 83 3.13 2.40 15.78
N LYS A 84 3.04 1.48 16.74
CA LYS A 84 4.18 0.68 17.21
C LYS A 84 4.82 -0.18 16.12
N PHE A 85 4.06 -0.59 15.09
CA PHE A 85 4.63 -1.26 13.92
C PHE A 85 5.60 -0.34 13.18
N PHE A 86 5.26 0.94 12.99
CA PHE A 86 6.11 1.90 12.30
C PHE A 86 7.31 2.31 13.13
N GLU A 87 7.16 2.43 14.46
CA GLU A 87 8.28 2.65 15.38
C GLU A 87 9.32 1.53 15.23
N LYS A 88 8.90 0.26 15.38
CA LYS A 88 9.79 -0.90 15.21
C LYS A 88 10.41 -0.96 13.82
N LEU A 89 9.61 -0.72 12.77
CA LEU A 89 10.11 -0.73 11.39
C LEU A 89 11.21 0.33 11.19
N SER A 90 11.11 1.48 11.86
CA SER A 90 12.10 2.56 11.75
C SER A 90 13.45 2.25 12.42
N GLU A 91 13.51 1.26 13.31
CA GLU A 91 14.74 0.80 13.95
C GLU A 91 15.68 0.06 12.97
N ASP A 92 15.14 -0.42 11.84
CA ASP A 92 15.87 -1.17 10.82
C ASP A 92 15.71 -0.50 9.43
N LEU A 93 16.75 0.22 9.02
CA LEU A 93 16.73 1.01 7.78
C LEU A 93 16.50 0.14 6.54
N GLU A 94 17.09 -1.05 6.47
CA GLU A 94 16.97 -1.93 5.31
C GLU A 94 15.52 -2.40 5.15
N LYS A 95 14.90 -2.85 6.24
CA LYS A 95 13.49 -3.25 6.26
C LYS A 95 12.57 -2.08 5.94
N LEU A 96 12.86 -0.89 6.47
CA LEU A 96 12.09 0.32 6.20
C LEU A 96 12.11 0.68 4.71
N LEU A 97 13.29 0.70 4.09
CA LEU A 97 13.44 1.02 2.66
C LEU A 97 12.78 -0.05 1.79
N PHE A 98 12.96 -1.34 2.12
CA PHE A 98 12.29 -2.41 1.40
C PHE A 98 10.76 -2.29 1.48
N PHE A 99 10.20 -2.01 2.66
CA PHE A 99 8.76 -1.82 2.81
C PHE A 99 8.25 -0.61 2.03
N LYS A 100 9.01 0.50 2.04
CA LYS A 100 8.71 1.69 1.23
C LYS A 100 8.66 1.34 -0.26
N ASP A 101 9.65 0.64 -0.78
CA ASP A 101 9.74 0.27 -2.21
C ASP A 101 8.59 -0.65 -2.63
N VAL A 102 8.21 -1.61 -1.77
CA VAL A 102 7.06 -2.49 -2.02
C VAL A 102 5.77 -1.69 -2.06
N LEU A 103 5.54 -0.77 -1.12
CA LEU A 103 4.37 0.10 -1.12
C LEU A 103 4.34 1.03 -2.35
N GLU A 104 5.49 1.55 -2.77
CA GLU A 104 5.60 2.38 -3.96
C GLU A 104 5.17 1.59 -5.21
N LYS A 105 5.69 0.38 -5.41
CA LYS A 105 5.27 -0.49 -6.52
C LYS A 105 3.78 -0.79 -6.49
N VAL A 106 3.24 -1.09 -5.30
CA VAL A 106 1.79 -1.33 -5.13
C VAL A 106 0.97 -0.11 -5.55
N LEU A 107 1.37 1.09 -5.15
CA LEU A 107 0.67 2.33 -5.53
C LEU A 107 0.85 2.67 -7.01
N VAL A 108 2.04 2.47 -7.59
CA VAL A 108 2.29 2.67 -9.03
C VAL A 108 1.40 1.77 -9.87
N TYR A 109 1.27 0.49 -9.51
CA TYR A 109 0.39 -0.44 -10.24
C TYR A 109 -1.08 -0.15 -10.01
N SER A 110 -1.44 0.27 -8.80
CA SER A 110 -2.79 0.77 -8.52
C SER A 110 -3.15 1.98 -9.38
N ARG A 111 -2.19 2.88 -9.64
CA ARG A 111 -2.38 4.02 -10.56
C ARG A 111 -2.74 3.56 -11.96
N TYR A 112 -2.04 2.55 -12.49
CA TYR A 112 -2.33 1.98 -13.81
C TYR A 112 -3.70 1.31 -13.87
N HIS A 113 -4.10 0.56 -12.84
CA HIS A 113 -5.44 -0.02 -12.74
C HIS A 113 -6.53 1.05 -12.72
N VAL A 114 -6.38 2.10 -11.90
CA VAL A 114 -7.32 3.23 -11.86
C VAL A 114 -7.44 3.90 -13.24
N LYS A 115 -6.31 4.14 -13.91
CA LYS A 115 -6.29 4.75 -15.24
C LYS A 115 -6.99 3.89 -16.29
N ALA A 116 -6.79 2.57 -16.27
CA ALA A 116 -7.47 1.65 -17.16
C ALA A 116 -8.98 1.63 -16.94
N MET A 117 -9.42 1.62 -15.66
CA MET A 117 -10.85 1.70 -15.31
C MET A 117 -11.50 3.03 -15.69
N GLY A 118 -10.75 4.14 -15.61
CA GLY A 118 -11.22 5.46 -16.04
C GLY A 118 -11.38 5.58 -17.56
N LYS A 119 -10.44 5.00 -18.33
CA LYS A 119 -10.52 4.99 -19.80
C LYS A 119 -11.69 4.15 -20.32
N GLY A 120 -12.03 3.05 -19.65
CA GLY A 120 -13.18 2.20 -20.03
C GLY A 120 -14.55 2.89 -19.90
N LYS A 121 -14.66 3.98 -19.13
CA LYS A 121 -15.91 4.74 -18.99
C LYS A 121 -16.11 5.84 -20.04
N ASN A 122 -15.02 6.30 -20.66
CA ASN A 122 -15.04 7.43 -21.61
C ASN A 122 -14.72 7.00 -23.06
N GLY A 123 -14.50 5.70 -23.32
CA GLY A 123 -14.14 5.16 -24.64
C GLY A 123 -15.22 4.29 -25.28
N GLY A 124 -16.46 4.36 -24.79
CA GLY A 124 -17.63 3.84 -25.46
C GLY A 124 -18.37 4.98 -26.16
N GLU A 125 -17.81 5.44 -27.27
CA GLU A 125 -18.51 6.22 -28.31
C GLU A 125 -18.75 5.29 -29.50
#